data_AF-A0A183GWA6-F1
#
_entry.id   AF-A0A183GWA6-F1
#
_cell.length_a   1.000
_cell.length_b   1.000
_cell.length_c   1.000
_cell.angle_alpha   90.00
_cell.angle_beta   90.00
_cell.angle_gamma   90.00
#
_symmetry.space_group_name_H-M   'P 1'
#
loop_
_entity.id
_entity.type
_entity.pdbx_description
1 polymer ?
#
loop_
_entity_poly.entity_id
_entity_poly.type
_entity_poly.pdbx_seq_one_letter_code
_entity_poly.pdbx_strand_id
1 'polypeptide(L)'
;WYGRLDEAIRRAAFERQVKVRFLYSRWSHTSAKYYSYLHSLQDLSSQLPCVYSTSNKCIRYGSIDVRLIQVPDMQYGNIPFSRVYHNKYFVTESALYLGTSNWTPDYWKYTAGIGMVVRSDDTSQKSYLVSQFAQIFERDWNSNYTIPLSYFDNNGKWTNGTKSTL
;
A
#
# COMPACT_ATOMS: atom_id res chain seq x y z
N TRP A 1 -8.42 0.88 11.62
CA TRP A 1 -8.64 0.37 10.26
C TRP A 1 -9.99 0.84 9.78
N TYR A 2 -10.12 1.43 8.60
CA TYR A 2 -11.39 1.98 8.13
C TYR A 2 -12.09 0.97 7.22
N GLY A 3 -13.26 0.47 7.64
CA GLY A 3 -13.94 -0.63 6.96
C GLY A 3 -14.22 -0.37 5.48
N ARG A 4 -14.68 0.83 5.12
CA ARG A 4 -14.97 1.15 3.70
C ARG A 4 -13.73 1.11 2.80
N LEU A 5 -12.57 1.50 3.32
CA LEU A 5 -11.32 1.44 2.55
C LEU A 5 -10.87 -0.02 2.36
N ASP A 6 -10.93 -0.82 3.43
CA ASP A 6 -10.63 -2.25 3.39
C ASP A 6 -11.52 -2.98 2.39
N GLU A 7 -12.84 -2.79 2.47
CA GLU A 7 -13.81 -3.35 1.54
C GLU A 7 -13.51 -2.92 0.10
N ALA A 8 -13.21 -1.65 -0.14
CA ALA A 8 -12.89 -1.16 -1.48
C ALA A 8 -11.65 -1.85 -2.08
N ILE A 9 -10.60 -2.05 -1.27
CA ILE A 9 -9.37 -2.76 -1.67
C ILE A 9 -9.68 -4.22 -1.97
N ARG A 10 -10.37 -4.92 -1.07
CA ARG A 10 -10.72 -6.34 -1.24
C ARG A 10 -11.59 -6.55 -2.46
N ARG A 11 -12.61 -5.72 -2.66
CA ARG A 11 -13.50 -5.79 -3.84
C ARG A 11 -12.74 -5.50 -5.13
N ALA A 12 -11.77 -4.58 -5.12
CA ALA A 12 -10.93 -4.33 -6.30
C ALA A 12 -10.17 -5.59 -6.73
N ALA A 13 -9.54 -6.29 -5.79
CA ALA A 13 -8.82 -7.52 -6.09
C ALA A 13 -9.77 -8.69 -6.43
N PHE A 14 -10.85 -8.88 -5.67
CA PHE A 14 -11.75 -10.01 -5.78
C PHE A 14 -12.67 -9.92 -7.01
N GLU A 15 -13.44 -8.84 -7.11
CA GLU A 15 -14.48 -8.69 -8.13
C GLU A 15 -13.92 -8.23 -9.48
N ARG A 16 -12.91 -7.36 -9.45
CA ARG A 16 -12.34 -6.72 -10.64
C ARG A 16 -10.98 -7.26 -11.03
N GLN A 17 -10.44 -8.22 -10.28
CA GLN A 17 -9.15 -8.84 -10.56
C GLN A 17 -8.00 -7.82 -10.67
N VAL A 18 -8.06 -6.75 -9.87
CA VAL A 18 -7.03 -5.71 -9.83
C VAL A 18 -5.82 -6.21 -9.05
N LYS A 19 -4.62 -5.86 -9.53
CA LYS A 19 -3.37 -6.03 -8.79
C LYS A 19 -3.15 -4.82 -7.89
N VAL A 20 -3.36 -5.00 -6.60
CA VAL A 20 -3.13 -3.99 -5.58
C VAL A 20 -1.72 -4.17 -5.02
N ARG A 21 -0.94 -3.09 -5.02
CA ARG A 21 0.32 -2.98 -4.28
C ARG A 21 0.15 -1.92 -3.20
N PHE A 22 0.35 -2.30 -1.95
CA PHE A 22 0.09 -1.45 -0.81
C PHE A 22 1.38 -1.24 -0.01
N LEU A 23 1.91 -0.02 -0.06
CA LEU A 23 3.13 0.35 0.64
C LEU A 23 2.77 1.10 1.92
N TYR A 24 3.17 0.55 3.08
CA TYR A 24 2.82 1.09 4.39
C TYR A 24 4.04 1.54 5.19
N SER A 25 3.98 2.68 5.86
CA SER A 25 5.13 3.19 6.61
C SER A 25 5.36 2.42 7.92
N ARG A 26 6.59 1.94 8.10
CA ARG A 26 7.10 1.43 9.37
C ARG A 26 8.02 2.45 10.01
N TRP A 27 7.71 2.81 11.25
CA TRP A 27 8.49 3.72 12.09
C TRP A 27 8.22 3.40 13.57
N SER A 28 8.88 4.11 14.49
CA SER A 28 8.79 3.83 15.93
C SER A 28 7.38 3.93 16.53
N HIS A 29 6.48 4.68 15.89
CA HIS A 29 5.10 4.88 16.33
C HIS A 29 4.07 4.04 15.54
N THR A 30 4.52 3.11 14.68
CA THR A 30 3.59 2.21 14.00
C THR A 30 2.88 1.30 15.02
N SER A 31 1.55 1.42 15.10
CA SER A 31 0.76 0.57 16.02
C SER A 31 0.76 -0.89 15.56
N ALA A 32 1.11 -1.80 16.48
CA ALA A 32 1.14 -3.25 16.27
C ALA A 32 -0.17 -3.80 15.68
N LYS A 33 -1.32 -3.25 16.08
CA LYS A 33 -2.65 -3.69 15.61
C LYS A 33 -2.84 -3.61 14.10
N TYR A 34 -2.05 -2.81 13.38
CA TYR A 34 -2.20 -2.69 11.94
C TYR A 34 -1.67 -3.92 11.18
N TYR A 35 -0.73 -4.65 11.76
CA TYR A 35 -0.10 -5.80 11.11
C TYR A 35 -1.10 -6.93 10.83
N SER A 36 -2.01 -7.22 11.77
CA SER A 36 -3.06 -8.21 11.54
C SER A 36 -4.03 -7.83 10.42
N TYR A 37 -4.38 -6.54 10.28
CA TYR A 37 -5.20 -6.07 9.16
C TYR A 37 -4.46 -6.17 7.82
N LEU A 38 -3.16 -5.84 7.80
CA LEU A 38 -2.32 -5.95 6.61
C LEU A 38 -2.14 -7.41 6.17
N HIS A 39 -1.92 -8.33 7.10
CA HIS A 39 -1.87 -9.77 6.82
C HIS A 39 -3.20 -10.26 6.26
N SER A 40 -4.31 -9.88 6.91
CA SER A 40 -5.65 -10.20 6.42
C SER A 40 -5.93 -9.69 5.00
N LEU A 41 -5.40 -8.53 4.61
CA LEU A 41 -5.48 -8.05 3.23
C LEU A 41 -4.66 -8.92 2.28
N GLN A 42 -3.40 -9.19 2.60
CA GLN A 42 -2.48 -9.92 1.73
C GLN A 42 -2.89 -11.39 1.55
N ASP A 43 -3.38 -12.04 2.61
CA ASP A 43 -3.81 -13.45 2.60
C ASP A 43 -4.93 -13.71 1.58
N LEU A 44 -5.76 -12.70 1.33
CA LEU A 44 -6.85 -12.77 0.35
C LEU A 44 -6.32 -13.09 -1.06
N SER A 45 -5.09 -12.68 -1.41
CA SER A 45 -4.46 -12.96 -2.71
C SER A 45 -4.49 -14.43 -3.11
N SER A 46 -4.25 -15.31 -2.15
CA SER A 46 -4.26 -16.77 -2.37
C SER A 46 -5.66 -17.33 -2.60
N GLN A 47 -6.68 -16.63 -2.09
CA GLN A 47 -8.09 -17.01 -2.10
C GLN A 47 -8.89 -16.32 -3.20
N LEU A 48 -8.26 -15.48 -4.03
CA LEU A 48 -8.96 -14.80 -5.12
C LEU A 48 -9.53 -15.82 -6.12
N PRO A 49 -10.74 -15.59 -6.66
CA PRO A 49 -11.31 -16.45 -7.66
C PRO A 49 -10.43 -16.43 -8.91
N CYS A 50 -10.31 -17.59 -9.56
CA CYS A 50 -9.59 -17.70 -10.81
C CYS A 50 -10.57 -17.78 -11.98
N VAL A 51 -10.08 -17.35 -13.14
CA VAL A 51 -10.77 -17.49 -14.43
C VAL A 51 -10.15 -18.68 -15.16
N TYR A 52 -10.98 -19.60 -15.63
CA TYR A 52 -10.50 -20.73 -16.43
C TYR A 52 -10.20 -20.27 -17.86
N SER A 53 -8.98 -20.51 -18.30
CA SER A 53 -8.52 -20.31 -19.68
C SER A 53 -9.15 -21.34 -20.63
N THR A 54 -9.07 -21.08 -21.94
CA THR A 54 -9.40 -22.03 -23.01
C THR A 54 -8.61 -23.35 -22.91
N SER A 55 -7.46 -23.35 -22.24
CA SER A 55 -6.66 -24.54 -21.92
C SER A 55 -7.05 -25.23 -20.60
N ASN A 56 -8.21 -24.91 -20.03
CA ASN A 56 -8.70 -25.40 -18.73
C ASN A 56 -7.76 -25.09 -17.54
N LYS A 57 -6.90 -24.08 -17.70
CA LYS A 57 -6.00 -23.60 -16.64
C LYS A 57 -6.69 -22.49 -15.84
N CYS A 58 -6.76 -22.67 -14.53
CA CYS A 58 -7.23 -21.66 -13.57
C CYS A 58 -6.17 -20.55 -13.42
N ILE A 59 -6.49 -19.34 -13.89
CA ILE A 59 -5.60 -18.16 -13.86
C ILE A 59 -6.19 -17.10 -12.92
N ARG A 60 -5.38 -16.63 -11.96
CA ARG A 60 -5.71 -15.48 -11.10
C ARG A 60 -5.04 -14.23 -11.68
N TYR A 61 -5.83 -13.19 -11.93
CA TYR A 61 -5.31 -11.94 -12.47
C TYR A 61 -5.12 -10.89 -11.37
N GLY A 62 -5.96 -10.90 -10.34
CA GLY A 62 -5.84 -10.04 -9.17
C GLY A 62 -4.82 -10.51 -8.15
N SER A 63 -4.35 -9.58 -7.33
CA SER A 63 -3.50 -9.84 -6.17
C SER A 63 -3.50 -8.65 -5.21
N ILE A 64 -3.11 -8.86 -3.97
CA ILE A 64 -2.83 -7.83 -2.97
C ILE A 64 -1.43 -8.14 -2.40
N ASP A 65 -0.46 -7.31 -2.73
CA ASP A 65 0.90 -7.38 -2.17
C ASP A 65 1.10 -6.21 -1.22
N VAL A 66 1.54 -6.50 0.00
CA VAL A 66 1.80 -5.51 1.04
C VAL A 66 3.29 -5.53 1.37
N ARG A 67 3.89 -4.34 1.31
CA ARG A 67 5.26 -4.10 1.79
C ARG A 67 5.27 -2.98 2.79
N LEU A 68 6.23 -3.06 3.72
CA LEU A 68 6.53 -1.96 4.61
C LEU A 68 7.69 -1.16 4.06
N ILE A 69 7.65 0.16 4.17
CA ILE A 69 8.79 1.04 3.88
C ILE A 69 9.26 1.71 5.16
N GLN A 70 10.57 1.69 5.38
CA GLN A 70 11.20 2.30 6.54
C GLN A 70 12.29 3.27 6.09
N VAL A 71 12.13 4.53 6.47
CA VAL A 71 13.18 5.53 6.25
C VAL A 71 14.34 5.22 7.21
N PRO A 72 15.59 5.13 6.74
CA PRO A 72 16.72 4.80 7.60
C PRO A 72 16.98 5.92 8.62
N ASP A 73 17.51 5.53 9.78
CA ASP A 73 17.92 6.45 10.82
C ASP A 73 19.13 7.29 10.37
N MET A 74 19.34 8.44 11.01
CA MET A 74 20.50 9.29 10.75
C MET A 74 21.62 8.99 11.75
N GLN A 75 22.87 9.12 11.30
CA GLN A 75 24.06 8.91 12.15
C GLN A 75 24.18 9.93 13.30
N TYR A 76 23.60 11.12 13.15
CA TYR A 76 23.76 12.23 14.11
C TYR A 76 22.65 12.34 15.17
N GLY A 77 21.86 11.27 15.35
CA GLY A 77 20.89 11.15 16.44
C GLY A 77 19.43 11.09 16.00
N ASN A 78 18.58 10.68 16.95
CA ASN A 78 17.15 10.49 16.77
C ASN A 78 16.40 11.83 16.92
N ILE A 79 15.78 12.32 15.86
CA ILE A 79 14.86 13.45 15.91
C ILE A 79 13.44 12.90 16.11
N PRO A 80 12.74 13.22 17.22
CA PRO A 80 11.41 12.71 17.49
C PRO A 80 10.42 12.99 16.34
N PHE A 81 9.56 12.02 16.05
CA PHE A 81 8.53 12.07 15.00
C PHE A 81 9.04 12.38 13.58
N SER A 82 10.34 12.23 13.34
CA SER A 82 10.94 12.35 12.01
C SER A 82 11.09 10.98 11.35
N ARG A 83 11.76 10.94 10.18
CA ARG A 83 12.07 9.70 9.45
C ARG A 83 10.83 8.82 9.19
N VAL A 84 9.76 9.45 8.71
CA VAL A 84 8.50 8.77 8.39
C VAL A 84 8.19 8.88 6.90
N TYR A 85 7.74 7.77 6.31
CA TYR A 85 7.18 7.78 4.96
C TYR A 85 5.73 8.24 5.04
N HIS A 86 5.47 9.52 4.79
CA HIS A 86 4.20 10.14 5.13
C HIS A 86 3.36 10.55 3.90
N ASN A 87 3.41 9.74 2.85
CA ASN A 87 2.65 9.98 1.62
C ASN A 87 1.17 9.59 1.78
N LYS A 88 0.27 10.36 1.16
CA LYS A 88 -1.17 10.04 1.07
C LYS A 88 -1.65 10.18 -0.36
N TYR A 89 -1.29 9.21 -1.17
CA TYR A 89 -1.74 9.11 -2.55
C TYR A 89 -2.01 7.64 -2.89
N PHE A 90 -2.76 7.42 -3.95
CA PHE A 90 -2.72 6.18 -4.71
C PHE A 90 -2.82 6.52 -6.19
N VAL A 91 -2.30 5.64 -7.02
CA VAL A 91 -2.25 5.82 -8.47
C VAL A 91 -2.73 4.55 -9.15
N THR A 92 -3.51 4.72 -10.21
CA THR A 92 -3.94 3.66 -11.12
C THR A 92 -3.36 3.94 -12.51
N GLU A 93 -3.72 3.12 -13.49
CA GLU A 93 -3.35 3.31 -14.90
C GLU A 93 -3.90 4.62 -15.49
N SER A 94 -4.97 5.17 -14.91
CA SER A 94 -5.73 6.30 -15.47
C SER A 94 -5.98 7.46 -14.51
N ALA A 95 -5.76 7.29 -13.21
CA ALA A 95 -6.05 8.31 -12.21
C ALA A 95 -5.04 8.34 -11.07
N LEU A 96 -4.87 9.53 -10.50
CA LEU A 96 -4.10 9.79 -9.30
C LEU A 96 -5.03 10.42 -8.27
N TYR A 97 -5.04 9.88 -7.06
CA TYR A 97 -5.57 10.59 -5.90
C TYR A 97 -4.40 11.05 -5.04
N LEU A 98 -4.42 12.31 -4.60
CA LEU A 98 -3.52 12.84 -3.57
C LEU A 98 -4.34 13.59 -2.52
N GLY A 99 -3.86 13.62 -1.28
CA GLY A 99 -4.53 14.41 -0.25
C GLY A 99 -3.70 14.59 1.01
N THR A 100 -4.33 15.16 2.02
CA THR A 100 -3.71 15.40 3.34
C THR A 100 -4.11 14.35 4.39
N SER A 101 -5.23 13.65 4.18
CA SER A 101 -5.79 12.70 5.14
C SER A 101 -5.10 11.34 5.10
N ASN A 102 -4.69 10.85 6.27
CA ASN A 102 -4.19 9.49 6.43
C ASN A 102 -5.25 8.44 6.09
N TRP A 103 -4.80 7.23 5.78
CA TRP A 103 -5.65 6.06 5.54
C TRP A 103 -6.21 5.45 6.85
N THR A 104 -5.96 6.09 7.99
CA THR A 104 -6.45 5.67 9.30
C THR A 104 -7.78 6.40 9.65
N PRO A 105 -8.75 5.73 10.30
CA PRO A 105 -10.12 6.25 10.49
C PRO A 105 -10.24 7.59 11.21
N ASP A 106 -9.29 7.92 12.07
CA ASP A 106 -9.24 9.16 12.86
C ASP A 106 -9.22 10.41 11.97
N TYR A 107 -8.52 10.36 10.84
CA TYR A 107 -8.49 11.45 9.86
C TYR A 107 -9.79 11.60 9.06
N TRP A 108 -10.69 10.62 9.13
CA TRP A 108 -11.99 10.67 8.44
C TRP A 108 -13.09 11.23 9.33
N LYS A 109 -12.92 11.10 10.65
CA LYS A 109 -13.93 11.49 11.64
C LYS A 109 -13.66 12.86 12.27
N TYR A 110 -12.38 13.19 12.48
CA TYR A 110 -12.00 14.28 13.38
C TYR A 110 -11.06 15.32 12.74
N THR A 111 -10.67 15.14 11.49
CA THR A 111 -9.72 16.02 10.81
C THR A 111 -10.32 16.56 9.51
N ALA A 112 -10.27 17.87 9.33
CA ALA A 112 -10.52 18.48 8.03
C ALA A 112 -9.30 18.27 7.13
N GLY A 113 -9.54 17.88 5.87
CA GLY A 113 -8.49 17.65 4.90
C GLY A 113 -8.94 18.00 3.49
N ILE A 114 -7.99 18.07 2.58
CA ILE A 114 -8.23 18.26 1.15
C ILE A 114 -7.70 17.05 0.39
N GLY A 115 -8.45 16.66 -0.64
CA GLY A 115 -8.06 15.63 -1.59
C GLY A 115 -8.30 16.12 -3.02
N MET A 116 -7.41 15.74 -3.93
CA MET A 116 -7.50 16.04 -5.35
C MET A 116 -7.40 14.74 -6.13
N VAL A 117 -8.28 14.60 -7.13
CA VAL A 117 -8.23 13.50 -8.11
C VAL A 117 -7.82 14.08 -9.45
N VAL A 118 -6.71 13.59 -9.99
CA VAL A 118 -6.21 13.94 -11.31
C VAL A 118 -6.51 12.78 -12.25
N ARG A 119 -7.11 13.09 -13.40
CA ARG A 119 -7.47 12.14 -14.46
C ARG A 119 -7.45 12.86 -15.80
N SER A 120 -7.06 12.16 -16.86
CA SER A 120 -7.11 12.71 -18.22
C SER A 120 -8.57 12.85 -18.65
N ASP A 121 -8.90 13.94 -19.32
CA ASP A 121 -10.22 14.12 -19.95
C ASP A 121 -10.34 13.21 -21.19
N ASP A 122 -9.25 13.13 -21.97
CA ASP A 122 -9.09 12.14 -23.03
C ASP A 122 -8.56 10.83 -22.44
N THR A 123 -9.43 9.83 -22.31
CA THR A 123 -9.07 8.49 -21.79
C THR A 123 -8.15 7.70 -22.71
N SER A 124 -7.96 8.12 -23.97
CA SER A 124 -6.99 7.50 -24.87
C SER A 124 -5.54 7.93 -24.56
N GLN A 125 -5.37 9.03 -23.83
CA GLN A 125 -4.08 9.57 -23.46
C GLN A 125 -3.71 9.27 -22.01
N LYS A 126 -2.43 8.94 -21.79
CA LYS A 126 -1.89 8.83 -20.44
C LYS A 126 -1.60 10.21 -19.87
N SER A 127 -2.20 10.52 -18.72
CA SER A 127 -1.85 11.74 -17.99
C SER A 127 -0.39 11.72 -17.56
N TYR A 128 0.33 12.83 -17.83
CA TYR A 128 1.72 13.02 -17.42
C TYR A 128 1.88 12.90 -15.90
N LEU A 129 1.01 13.57 -15.13
CA LEU A 129 1.05 13.53 -13.67
C LEU A 129 0.78 12.12 -13.11
N VAL A 130 -0.20 11.40 -13.68
CA VAL A 130 -0.46 10.00 -13.30
C VAL A 130 0.78 9.15 -13.57
N SER A 131 1.44 9.33 -14.71
CA SER A 131 2.65 8.59 -15.08
C SER A 131 3.83 8.89 -14.15
N GLN A 132 4.03 10.17 -13.77
CA GLN A 132 5.07 10.55 -12.81
C GLN A 132 4.84 9.94 -11.42
N PHE A 133 3.60 9.96 -10.92
CA PHE A 133 3.30 9.36 -9.61
C PHE A 133 3.40 7.83 -9.63
N ALA A 134 3.08 7.19 -10.75
CA ALA A 134 3.36 5.78 -10.96
C ALA A 134 4.87 5.50 -10.86
N GLN A 135 5.72 6.31 -11.48
CA GLN A 135 7.18 6.17 -11.38
C GLN A 135 7.70 6.39 -9.96
N ILE A 136 7.15 7.35 -9.21
CA ILE A 136 7.48 7.56 -7.79
C ILE A 136 7.12 6.32 -6.97
N PHE A 137 5.93 5.75 -7.19
CA PHE A 137 5.51 4.52 -6.53
C PHE A 137 6.44 3.36 -6.85
N GLU A 138 6.79 3.15 -8.12
CA GLU A 138 7.72 2.09 -8.53
C GLU A 138 9.10 2.25 -7.91
N ARG A 139 9.64 3.48 -7.87
CA ARG A 139 10.91 3.77 -7.22
C ARG A 139 10.87 3.36 -5.75
N ASP A 140 9.83 3.78 -5.04
CA ASP A 140 9.71 3.50 -3.60
C ASP A 140 9.49 2.00 -3.35
N TRP A 141 8.60 1.37 -4.11
CA TRP A 141 8.25 -0.04 -4.02
C TRP A 141 9.43 -0.99 -4.23
N ASN A 142 10.33 -0.62 -5.15
CA ASN A 142 11.52 -1.41 -5.50
C ASN A 142 12.78 -0.92 -4.76
N SER A 143 12.65 0.03 -3.83
CA SER A 143 13.80 0.50 -3.05
C SER A 143 14.26 -0.53 -2.02
N ASN A 144 15.53 -0.46 -1.66
CA ASN A 144 16.13 -1.28 -0.59
C ASN A 144 15.53 -0.99 0.80
N TYR A 145 14.75 0.08 0.94
CA TYR A 145 14.07 0.46 2.18
C TYR A 145 12.74 -0.25 2.38
N THR A 146 12.34 -1.09 1.41
CA THR A 146 11.12 -1.89 1.51
C THR A 146 11.39 -3.26 2.11
N ILE A 147 10.48 -3.70 2.97
CA ILE A 147 10.56 -4.95 3.72
C ILE A 147 9.26 -5.72 3.46
N PRO A 148 9.31 -6.99 3.03
CA PRO A 148 8.12 -7.81 2.86
C PRO A 148 7.32 -7.93 4.16
N LEU A 149 5.98 -7.89 4.06
CA LEU A 149 5.12 -8.05 5.24
C LEU A 149 5.33 -9.40 5.97
N SER A 150 5.69 -10.45 5.23
CA SER A 150 5.95 -11.81 5.77
C SER A 150 7.08 -11.87 6.79
N TYR A 151 7.93 -10.85 6.87
CA TYR A 151 9.02 -10.77 7.85
C TYR A 151 8.51 -10.32 9.23
N PHE A 152 7.24 -9.96 9.34
CA PHE A 152 6.60 -9.51 10.58
C PHE A 152 5.42 -10.39 10.98
N ASP A 153 5.22 -10.58 12.28
CA ASP A 153 4.06 -11.26 12.83
C ASP A 153 2.86 -10.32 12.93
N ASN A 154 1.73 -10.82 13.43
CA ASN A 154 0.50 -10.03 13.63
C ASN A 154 0.65 -8.87 14.63
N ASN A 155 1.75 -8.81 15.38
CA ASN A 155 2.07 -7.77 16.35
C ASN A 155 3.18 -6.84 15.87
N GLY A 156 3.65 -6.98 14.62
CA GLY A 156 4.74 -6.20 14.06
C GLY A 156 6.13 -6.55 14.56
N LYS A 157 6.29 -7.70 15.23
CA LYS A 157 7.58 -8.25 15.62
C LYS A 157 8.16 -9.07 14.47
N TRP A 158 9.48 -9.10 14.37
CA TRP A 158 10.16 -9.90 13.35
C TRP A 158 9.93 -11.41 13.56
N THR A 159 9.67 -12.17 12.49
CA THR A 159 9.24 -13.59 12.57
C THR A 159 10.36 -14.62 12.71
N ASN A 160 11.63 -14.27 12.46
CA ASN A 160 12.88 -14.87 13.00
C ASN A 160 14.10 -14.44 12.13
N GLY A 161 15.15 -13.91 12.76
CA GLY A 161 16.50 -13.73 12.18
C GLY A 161 16.71 -12.60 11.16
N THR A 162 15.70 -12.19 10.40
CA THR A 162 15.81 -11.11 9.39
C THR A 162 15.71 -9.72 10.03
N LYS A 163 16.64 -9.37 10.93
CA LYS A 163 16.92 -7.93 11.11
C LYS A 163 17.62 -7.47 9.83
N SER A 164 16.87 -6.89 8.89
CA SER A 164 17.48 -6.07 7.85
C SER A 164 18.13 -4.88 8.57
N THR A 165 19.47 -4.86 8.60
CA THR A 165 20.25 -3.67 8.93
C THR A 165 20.07 -2.67 7.79
N LEU A 166 19.08 -1.79 7.93
CA LEU A 166 18.94 -0.55 7.17
C LEU A 166 19.59 0.60 7.91
#